data_AF-A0A960TLV9-F1
#
_entry.id   AF-A0A960TLV9-F1
#
_cell.length_a   1.000
_cell.length_b   1.000
_cell.length_c   1.000
_cell.angle_alpha   90.00
_cell.angle_beta   90.00
_cell.angle_gamma   90.00
#
_symmetry.space_group_name_H-M   'P 1'
#
loop_
_entity.id
_entity.type
_entity.pdbx_description
1 polymer ?
#
loop_
_entity_poly.entity_id
_entity_poly.type
_entity_poly.pdbx_seq_one_letter_code
_entity_poly.pdbx_strand_id
1 'polypeptide(L)'
;MDPLEIDDFSIRIEESTDEFKIFWKGKCRLKDPQKNLSPFLEEVVQNSKDKILIVDFTDLSFTTSSTFPTLLKFMRNCSEQKIETKFIYDGTSRWQEVTFHSLNQVKRNLNHIEILPK
;
A
#
# COMPACT_ATOMS: atom_id res chain seq x y z
N MET A 1 13.32 -10.30 1.04
CA MET A 1 13.18 -8.86 0.73
C MET A 1 13.40 -8.10 2.02
N ASP A 2 14.17 -7.00 1.98
CA ASP A 2 14.49 -6.24 3.19
C ASP A 2 13.41 -5.17 3.48
N PRO A 3 13.15 -4.83 4.75
CA PRO A 3 12.29 -3.70 5.11
C PRO A 3 12.81 -2.37 4.55
N LEU A 4 11.90 -1.42 4.29
CA LEU A 4 12.25 -0.05 3.90
C LEU A 4 12.20 0.88 5.11
N GLU A 5 13.24 1.69 5.32
CA GLU A 5 13.27 2.72 6.36
C GLU A 5 13.77 4.05 5.77
N ILE A 6 13.00 5.12 5.96
CA ILE A 6 13.31 6.48 5.51
C ILE A 6 12.81 7.47 6.55
N ASP A 7 13.71 8.12 7.28
CA ASP A 7 13.38 9.06 8.36
C ASP A 7 12.36 8.46 9.36
N ASP A 8 11.23 9.14 9.60
CA ASP A 8 10.12 8.71 10.47
C ASP A 8 9.15 7.72 9.78
N PHE A 9 9.49 7.19 8.61
CA PHE A 9 8.64 6.29 7.82
C PHE A 9 9.32 4.94 7.63
N SER A 10 8.56 3.85 7.78
CA SER A 10 9.04 2.51 7.48
C SER A 10 7.96 1.62 6.86
N ILE A 11 8.41 0.64 6.09
CA ILE A 11 7.60 -0.47 5.60
C ILE A 11 8.22 -1.77 6.12
N ARG A 12 7.51 -2.44 7.02
CA ARG A 12 7.87 -3.80 7.47
C ARG A 12 7.23 -4.85 6.59
N ILE A 13 7.84 -6.03 6.53
CA ILE A 13 7.37 -7.15 5.73
C ILE A 13 7.14 -8.34 6.65
N GLU A 14 6.01 -9.02 6.49
CA GLU A 14 5.76 -10.34 7.06
C GLU A 14 5.32 -11.27 5.93
N GLU A 15 5.99 -12.40 5.80
CA GLU A 15 5.74 -13.35 4.72
C GLU A 15 5.40 -14.72 5.30
N SER A 16 4.39 -15.34 4.70
CA SER A 16 3.98 -16.71 4.98
C SER A 16 3.83 -17.48 3.67
N THR A 17 3.36 -18.72 3.76
CA THR A 17 3.09 -19.56 2.58
C THR A 17 2.02 -18.94 1.67
N ASP A 18 0.94 -18.42 2.26
CA ASP A 18 -0.26 -17.98 1.51
C ASP A 18 -0.38 -16.44 1.42
N GLU A 19 0.28 -15.72 2.32
CA GLU A 19 0.14 -14.26 2.44
C GLU A 19 1.50 -13.56 2.41
N PHE A 20 1.56 -12.42 1.72
CA PHE A 20 2.65 -11.46 1.76
C PHE A 20 2.11 -10.15 2.33
N LYS A 21 2.57 -9.73 3.50
CA LYS A 21 2.06 -8.54 4.20
C LYS A 21 3.12 -7.46 4.24
N ILE A 22 2.71 -6.23 3.96
CA ILE A 22 3.52 -5.04 4.23
C ILE A 22 2.78 -4.08 5.15
N PHE A 23 3.50 -3.55 6.14
CA PHE A 23 2.96 -2.65 7.16
C PHE A 23 3.62 -1.29 7.04
N TRP A 24 2.85 -0.29 6.68
CA TRP A 24 3.29 1.10 6.60
C TRP A 24 3.17 1.74 7.98
N LYS A 25 4.28 2.28 8.49
CA LYS A 25 4.32 2.88 9.84
C LYS A 25 4.93 4.27 9.82
N GLY A 26 4.46 5.11 10.74
CA GLY A 26 5.07 6.43 11.00
C GLY A 26 4.54 7.55 10.10
N LYS A 27 5.41 8.38 9.52
CA LYS A 27 5.01 9.60 8.77
C LYS A 27 5.66 9.64 7.38
N CYS A 28 4.91 9.31 6.34
CA CYS A 28 5.40 9.40 4.96
C CYS A 28 5.43 10.86 4.49
N ARG A 29 6.63 11.45 4.44
CA ARG A 29 6.87 12.86 4.02
C ARG A 29 7.76 12.96 2.79
N LEU A 30 7.76 11.92 1.95
CA LEU A 30 8.60 11.85 0.78
C LEU A 30 8.25 12.97 -0.22
N LYS A 31 9.26 13.78 -0.60
CA LYS A 31 9.10 14.83 -1.62
C LYS A 31 8.71 14.26 -2.98
N ASP A 32 9.27 13.09 -3.31
CA ASP A 32 8.96 12.32 -4.51
C ASP A 32 8.70 10.86 -4.13
N PRO A 33 7.47 10.51 -3.69
CA PRO A 33 7.13 9.14 -3.31
C PRO A 33 7.30 8.17 -4.48
N GLN A 34 7.08 8.63 -5.72
CA GLN A 34 7.23 7.80 -6.90
C GLN A 34 8.69 7.32 -7.03
N LYS A 35 9.68 8.21 -6.93
CA LYS A 35 11.10 7.85 -7.01
C LYS A 35 11.55 6.95 -5.87
N ASN A 36 11.08 7.20 -4.66
CA ASN A 36 11.59 6.53 -3.45
C ASN A 36 10.87 5.21 -3.13
N LEU A 37 9.58 5.07 -3.47
CA LEU A 37 8.79 3.89 -3.13
C LEU A 37 8.64 2.92 -4.29
N SER A 38 8.64 3.38 -5.55
CA SER A 38 8.34 2.48 -6.68
C SER A 38 9.26 1.27 -6.78
N PRO A 39 10.60 1.39 -6.62
CA PRO A 39 11.47 0.22 -6.68
C PRO A 39 11.08 -0.84 -5.64
N PHE A 40 10.84 -0.40 -4.40
CA PHE A 40 10.37 -1.27 -3.32
C PHE A 40 9.00 -1.88 -3.64
N LEU A 41 8.04 -1.08 -4.11
CA LEU A 41 6.70 -1.57 -4.42
C LEU A 41 6.68 -2.52 -5.64
N GLU A 42 7.59 -2.35 -6.60
CA GLU A 42 7.79 -3.27 -7.70
C GLU A 42 8.33 -4.62 -7.21
N GLU A 43 9.28 -4.61 -6.27
CA GLU A 43 9.73 -5.83 -5.59
C GLU A 43 8.61 -6.49 -4.79
N VAL A 44 7.76 -5.73 -4.10
CA VAL A 44 6.58 -6.29 -3.40
C VAL A 44 5.70 -7.06 -4.37
N VAL A 45 5.37 -6.47 -5.54
CA VAL A 45 4.57 -7.14 -6.58
C VAL A 45 5.22 -8.44 -7.03
N GLN A 46 6.55 -8.47 -7.19
CA GLN A 46 7.24 -9.71 -7.61
C GLN A 46 7.22 -10.78 -6.52
N ASN A 47 7.39 -10.41 -5.25
CA ASN A 47 7.44 -11.35 -4.13
C ASN A 47 6.05 -11.82 -3.67
N SER A 48 4.98 -11.10 -4.03
CA SER A 48 3.60 -11.49 -3.73
C SER A 48 2.94 -12.32 -4.83
N LYS A 49 3.70 -12.78 -5.84
CA LYS A 49 3.18 -13.70 -6.86
C LYS A 49 2.69 -14.99 -6.18
N ASP A 50 1.51 -15.45 -6.59
CA ASP A 50 0.82 -16.63 -6.06
C ASP A 50 0.40 -16.53 -4.57
N LYS A 51 0.46 -15.33 -3.97
CA LYS A 51 0.04 -15.06 -2.59
C LYS A 51 -1.02 -13.97 -2.55
N ILE A 52 -1.74 -13.90 -1.44
CA ILE A 52 -2.57 -12.73 -1.12
C ILE A 52 -1.65 -11.63 -0.59
N LEU A 53 -1.64 -10.48 -1.26
CA LEU A 53 -0.92 -9.30 -0.82
C LEU A 53 -1.78 -8.50 0.17
N ILE A 54 -1.27 -8.23 1.36
CA ILE A 54 -1.92 -7.36 2.35
C ILE A 54 -1.06 -6.12 2.55
N VAL A 55 -1.69 -4.95 2.40
CA VAL A 55 -1.04 -3.65 2.56
C VAL A 55 -1.74 -2.93 3.71
N ASP A 56 -1.12 -2.92 4.87
CA ASP A 56 -1.69 -2.39 6.10
C ASP A 56 -1.16 -0.98 6.40
N PHE A 57 -2.07 -0.01 6.50
CA PHE A 57 -1.82 1.40 6.77
C PHE A 57 -2.27 1.84 8.17
N THR A 58 -2.77 0.93 9.01
CA THR A 58 -3.37 1.27 10.31
C THR A 58 -2.40 2.01 11.24
N ASP A 59 -1.11 1.69 11.15
CA ASP A 59 -0.02 2.35 11.90
C ASP A 59 0.63 3.55 11.17
N LEU A 60 0.14 3.90 9.97
CA LEU A 60 0.57 5.10 9.26
C LEU A 60 -0.14 6.30 9.89
N SER A 61 0.62 7.21 10.48
CA SER A 61 0.06 8.39 11.18
C SER A 61 -0.14 9.59 10.26
N PHE A 62 0.59 9.66 9.14
CA PHE A 62 0.53 10.77 8.20
C PHE A 62 1.07 10.38 6.82
N THR A 63 0.47 10.93 5.77
CA THR A 63 1.04 10.96 4.42
C THR A 63 0.76 12.30 3.74
N THR A 64 1.64 12.70 2.82
CA THR A 64 1.36 13.78 1.88
C THR A 64 0.44 13.31 0.75
N SER A 65 -0.24 14.24 0.08
CA SER A 65 -1.09 13.96 -1.08
C SER A 65 -0.31 13.40 -2.28
N SER A 66 1.00 13.69 -2.37
CA SER A 66 1.90 13.16 -3.39
C SER A 66 2.03 11.62 -3.35
N THR A 67 1.69 10.98 -2.24
CA THR A 67 1.71 9.51 -2.11
C THR A 67 0.52 8.85 -2.82
N PHE A 68 -0.59 9.58 -3.01
CA PHE A 68 -1.81 9.03 -3.61
C PHE A 68 -1.61 8.51 -5.05
N PRO A 69 -0.98 9.28 -5.98
CA PRO A 69 -0.67 8.75 -7.32
C PRO A 69 0.21 7.50 -7.30
N THR A 70 1.19 7.44 -6.39
CA THR A 70 2.07 6.28 -6.23
C THR A 70 1.29 5.05 -5.76
N LEU A 71 0.38 5.20 -4.79
CA LEU A 71 -0.51 4.12 -4.37
C LEU A 71 -1.45 3.66 -5.48
N LEU A 72 -2.02 4.59 -6.25
CA LEU A 72 -2.90 4.23 -7.37
C LEU A 72 -2.13 3.48 -8.47
N LYS A 73 -0.89 3.87 -8.77
CA LYS A 73 -0.01 3.14 -9.69
C LYS A 73 0.30 1.74 -9.16
N PHE A 74 0.58 1.61 -7.87
CA PHE A 74 0.84 0.31 -7.25
C PHE A 74 -0.39 -0.61 -7.29
N MET A 75 -1.59 -0.09 -6.99
CA MET A 75 -2.85 -0.82 -7.14
C MET A 75 -3.07 -1.30 -8.57
N ARG A 76 -2.78 -0.44 -9.57
CA ARG A 76 -2.86 -0.82 -10.99
C ARG A 76 -1.92 -1.97 -11.32
N ASN A 77 -0.66 -1.88 -10.90
CA ASN A 77 0.33 -2.93 -11.15
C ASN A 77 -0.10 -4.26 -10.51
N CYS A 78 -0.59 -4.26 -9.27
CA CYS A 78 -1.13 -5.46 -8.63
C CYS A 78 -2.29 -6.06 -9.44
N SER A 79 -3.24 -5.21 -9.85
CA SER A 79 -4.41 -5.61 -10.63
C SER A 79 -4.05 -6.19 -11.99
N GLU A 80 -3.14 -5.54 -12.73
CA GLU A 80 -2.64 -5.98 -14.04
C GLU A 80 -1.91 -7.33 -13.95
N GLN A 81 -1.22 -7.58 -12.84
CA GLN A 81 -0.56 -8.85 -12.53
C GLN A 81 -1.50 -9.89 -11.89
N LYS A 82 -2.79 -9.56 -11.71
CA LYS A 82 -3.83 -10.42 -11.11
C LYS A 82 -3.47 -10.91 -9.69
N ILE A 83 -2.82 -10.05 -8.92
CA ILE A 83 -2.50 -10.32 -7.52
C ILE A 83 -3.72 -9.92 -6.68
N GLU A 84 -4.22 -10.87 -5.89
CA GLU A 84 -5.27 -10.58 -4.90
C GLU A 84 -4.69 -9.69 -3.80
N THR A 85 -5.11 -8.43 -3.77
CA THR A 85 -4.52 -7.42 -2.88
C THR A 85 -5.58 -6.77 -2.00
N LYS A 86 -5.31 -6.75 -0.69
CA LYS A 86 -6.14 -6.09 0.33
C LYS A 86 -5.40 -4.89 0.91
N PHE A 87 -5.98 -3.71 0.75
CA PHE A 87 -5.51 -2.48 1.40
C PHE A 87 -6.33 -2.27 2.68
N ILE A 88 -5.66 -2.33 3.82
CA ILE A 88 -6.27 -2.20 5.14
C ILE A 88 -5.91 -0.82 5.71
N TYR A 89 -6.90 -0.10 6.23
CA TYR A 89 -6.70 1.23 6.81
C TYR A 89 -7.47 1.40 8.11
N ASP A 90 -7.07 2.35 8.94
CA ASP A 90 -7.79 2.71 10.18
C ASP A 90 -9.06 3.50 9.84
N GLY A 91 -10.22 2.87 10.00
CA GLY A 91 -11.52 3.49 9.73
C GLY A 91 -11.91 4.60 10.69
N THR A 92 -11.23 4.71 11.84
CA THR A 92 -11.46 5.77 12.84
C THR A 92 -10.59 7.01 12.59
N SER A 93 -9.54 6.87 11.78
CA SER A 93 -8.69 7.98 11.36
C SER A 93 -9.33 8.74 10.20
N ARG A 94 -9.84 9.94 10.49
CA ARG A 94 -10.53 10.79 9.50
C ARG A 94 -9.74 11.00 8.20
N TRP A 95 -8.42 11.17 8.27
CA TRP A 95 -7.63 11.41 7.06
C TRP A 95 -7.46 10.11 6.25
N GLN A 96 -7.32 8.96 6.92
CA GLN A 96 -7.27 7.67 6.23
C GLN A 96 -8.61 7.37 5.59
N GLU A 97 -9.70 7.54 6.33
CA GLU A 97 -11.06 7.36 5.80
C GLU A 97 -11.29 8.17 4.52
N VAL A 98 -11.00 9.47 4.52
CA VAL A 98 -11.13 10.32 3.31
C VAL A 98 -10.24 9.84 2.18
N THR A 99 -8.98 9.47 2.48
CA THR A 99 -8.00 9.05 1.48
C THR A 99 -8.40 7.73 0.82
N PHE A 100 -8.71 6.71 1.63
CA PHE A 100 -9.08 5.39 1.15
C PHE A 100 -10.48 5.35 0.54
N HIS A 101 -11.41 6.18 1.00
CA HIS A 101 -12.68 6.38 0.33
C HIS A 101 -12.47 6.94 -1.09
N SER A 102 -11.59 7.94 -1.24
CA SER A 102 -11.25 8.50 -2.55
C SER A 102 -10.56 7.47 -3.46
N LEU A 103 -9.63 6.67 -2.92
CA LEU A 103 -9.00 5.55 -3.64
C LEU A 103 -10.06 4.52 -4.10
N ASN A 104 -11.03 4.22 -3.24
CA ASN A 104 -12.10 3.27 -3.54
C ASN A 104 -13.02 3.76 -4.68
N GLN A 105 -13.24 5.07 -4.79
CA GLN A 105 -14.01 5.64 -5.90
C GLN A 105 -13.27 5.58 -7.24
N VAL A 106 -11.93 5.75 -7.23
CA VAL A 106 -11.13 5.76 -8.47
C VAL A 106 -10.69 4.37 -8.93
N LYS A 107 -10.70 3.35 -8.05
CA LYS A 107 -10.28 1.99 -8.39
C LYS A 107 -11.27 1.18 -9.25
N ARG A 108 -12.33 1.79 -9.80
CA ARG A 108 -13.49 1.09 -10.42
C ARG A 108 -13.18 -0.02 -11.44
N ASN A 109 -11.99 -0.02 -12.05
CA ASN A 109 -11.56 -1.05 -13.02
C ASN A 109 -10.35 -1.85 -12.55
N LEU A 110 -9.94 -1.71 -11.29
CA LEU A 110 -8.83 -2.46 -10.70
C LEU A 110 -9.40 -3.73 -10.06
N ASN A 111 -9.54 -4.76 -10.88
CA ASN A 111 -9.91 -6.09 -10.43
C ASN A 111 -8.85 -6.63 -9.45
N HIS A 112 -9.22 -7.55 -8.56
CA HIS A 112 -8.31 -8.13 -7.56
C HIS A 112 -7.85 -7.14 -6.45
N ILE A 113 -8.41 -5.93 -6.40
CA ILE A 113 -8.10 -4.95 -5.35
C ILE A 113 -9.29 -4.76 -4.42
N GLU A 114 -9.09 -5.03 -3.13
CA GLU A 114 -10.02 -4.72 -2.05
C GLU A 114 -9.46 -3.60 -1.16
N ILE A 115 -10.32 -2.68 -0.72
CA ILE A 115 -9.98 -1.64 0.24
C ILE A 115 -10.93 -1.80 1.42
N LEU A 116 -10.39 -2.07 2.61
CA LEU A 116 -11.15 -2.49 3.79
C LEU A 116 -10.77 -1.61 4.99
N PRO A 117 -11.75 -1.03 5.70
CA PRO A 117 -11.50 -0.43 7.00
C PRO A 117 -11.24 -1.53 8.04
N LYS A 118 -10.38 -1.22 9.00
CA LYS A 118 -10.20 -1.96 10.25
C LYS A 118 -10.77 -1.16 11.42
#